data_AF-A0A3M9LX84-F1
#
_entry.id   AF-A0A3M9LX84-F1
#
_cell.length_a   1.000
_cell.length_b   1.000
_cell.length_c   1.000
_cell.angle_alpha   90.00
_cell.angle_beta   90.00
_cell.angle_gamma   90.00
#
_symmetry.space_group_name_H-M   'P 1'
#
loop_
_entity.id
_entity.type
_entity.pdbx_description
1 polymer ?
#
loop_
_entity_poly.entity_id
_entity_poly.type
_entity_poly.pdbx_seq_one_letter_code
_entity_poly.pdbx_strand_id
1 'polypeptide(L)'
;MSAVRKGRLLNPRAIGTADVDSSLRTGLEALDGVLVAVRALFSVMSKEAPQESTPDDGYGDQVRAAFAVALHELAEAIRAFGSLVEAEFLQREGEVAHHLAESVDRVREAQAVLAELMFVEARAETSLWLLRGSIPSALATVAAQLDVEERSRRRREWNQSTRILPRPQEVPLLREMLANPAVDRLRARRRAEPRSDHERTEN
;
A
#
# COMPACT_ATOMS: atom_id res chain seq x y z
N MET A 1 15.94 -12.24 -10.14
CA MET A 1 15.80 -11.17 -9.11
C MET A 1 16.77 -11.27 -7.91
N SER A 2 17.80 -12.14 -7.90
CA SER A 2 18.73 -12.31 -6.76
C SER A 2 19.97 -11.39 -6.79
N ALA A 3 20.41 -10.95 -7.98
CA ALA A 3 21.66 -10.20 -8.14
C ALA A 3 21.62 -8.77 -7.55
N VAL A 4 20.49 -8.07 -7.67
CA VAL A 4 20.33 -6.68 -7.17
C VAL A 4 20.40 -6.63 -5.64
N ARG A 5 19.89 -7.66 -4.95
CA ARG A 5 19.94 -7.77 -3.48
C ARG A 5 21.38 -7.97 -2.97
N LYS A 6 22.19 -8.77 -3.67
CA LYS A 6 23.62 -8.97 -3.34
C LYS A 6 24.46 -7.71 -3.55
N GLY A 7 24.14 -6.88 -4.55
CA GLY A 7 24.84 -5.62 -4.80
C GLY A 7 24.65 -4.58 -3.68
N ARG A 8 23.47 -4.52 -3.04
CA ARG A 8 23.20 -3.58 -1.94
C ARG A 8 23.99 -3.91 -0.67
N LEU A 9 24.24 -5.18 -0.38
CA LEU A 9 25.05 -5.62 0.76
C LEU A 9 26.53 -5.23 0.63
N LEU A 10 27.00 -4.96 -0.58
CA LEU A 10 28.38 -4.56 -0.87
C LEU A 10 28.54 -3.03 -0.95
N ASN A 11 27.46 -2.26 -0.79
CA ASN A 11 27.52 -0.80 -0.80
C ASN A 11 27.57 -0.26 0.64
N PRO A 12 28.74 0.20 1.13
CA PRO A 12 28.86 0.75 2.48
C PRO A 12 28.04 2.03 2.70
N ARG A 13 27.55 2.70 1.63
CA ARG A 13 26.58 3.81 1.75
C ARG A 13 25.14 3.35 2.00
N ALA A 14 24.82 2.10 1.71
CA ALA A 14 23.51 1.51 2.00
C ALA A 14 23.41 0.96 3.44
N ILE A 15 24.53 0.90 4.16
CA ILE A 15 24.58 0.56 5.58
C ILE A 15 24.15 1.81 6.36
N GLY A 16 22.87 1.87 6.74
CA GLY A 16 22.31 2.95 7.56
C GLY A 16 21.21 3.79 6.89
N THR A 17 20.97 3.62 5.59
CA THR A 17 19.75 4.16 4.97
C THR A 17 18.57 3.31 5.42
N ALA A 18 17.59 3.94 6.08
CA ALA A 18 16.33 3.30 6.45
C ALA A 18 15.72 2.58 5.23
N ASP A 19 14.99 1.50 5.49
CA ASP A 19 14.41 0.62 4.48
C ASP A 19 13.20 1.28 3.77
N VAL A 20 13.38 2.50 3.27
CA VAL A 20 12.34 3.32 2.61
C VAL A 20 11.86 2.62 1.32
N ASP A 21 12.76 1.90 0.66
CA ASP A 21 12.48 1.10 -0.53
C ASP A 21 11.46 -0.03 -0.28
N SER A 22 11.43 -0.61 0.93
CA SER A 22 10.45 -1.65 1.25
C SER A 22 9.07 -1.06 1.56
N SER A 23 9.01 0.10 2.23
CA SER A 23 7.75 0.77 2.56
C SER A 23 6.96 1.22 1.33
N LEU A 24 7.62 1.84 0.35
CA LEU A 24 6.99 2.30 -0.89
C LEU A 24 6.54 1.13 -1.75
N ARG A 25 7.36 0.06 -1.84
CA ARG A 25 6.98 -1.16 -2.56
C ARG A 25 5.72 -1.78 -1.99
N THR A 26 5.62 -1.92 -0.66
CA THR A 26 4.39 -2.42 -0.02
C THR A 26 3.20 -1.46 -0.18
N GLY A 27 3.44 -0.15 -0.27
CA GLY A 27 2.42 0.84 -0.68
C GLY A 27 1.87 0.58 -2.08
N LEU A 28 2.76 0.44 -3.05
CA LEU A 28 2.42 0.18 -4.45
C LEU A 28 1.74 -1.17 -4.67
N GLU A 29 2.24 -2.24 -4.03
CA GLU A 29 1.63 -3.57 -4.10
C GLU A 29 0.18 -3.57 -3.57
N ALA A 30 -0.09 -2.77 -2.53
CA ALA A 30 -1.45 -2.59 -2.03
C ALA A 30 -2.34 -1.81 -3.02
N LEU A 31 -1.83 -0.74 -3.64
CA LEU A 31 -2.55 -0.01 -4.69
C LEU A 31 -2.84 -0.87 -5.92
N ASP A 32 -1.91 -1.74 -6.32
CA ASP A 32 -2.15 -2.71 -7.39
C ASP A 32 -3.26 -3.69 -7.02
N GLY A 33 -3.27 -4.18 -5.77
CA GLY A 33 -4.35 -5.01 -5.23
C GLY A 33 -5.71 -4.29 -5.24
N VAL A 34 -5.74 -3.02 -4.82
CA VAL A 34 -6.93 -2.16 -4.89
C VAL A 34 -7.40 -1.98 -6.33
N LEU A 35 -6.49 -1.71 -7.27
CA LEU A 35 -6.81 -1.55 -8.69
C LEU A 35 -7.46 -2.83 -9.25
N VAL A 36 -6.90 -4.00 -8.95
CA VAL A 36 -7.47 -5.28 -9.38
C VAL A 36 -8.87 -5.49 -8.78
N ALA A 37 -9.05 -5.19 -7.50
CA ALA A 37 -10.34 -5.32 -6.82
C ALA A 37 -11.39 -4.36 -7.38
N VAL A 38 -11.01 -3.11 -7.68
CA VAL A 38 -11.89 -2.11 -8.30
C VAL A 38 -12.30 -2.52 -9.71
N ARG A 39 -11.38 -3.07 -10.51
CA ARG A 39 -11.71 -3.63 -11.84
C ARG A 39 -12.67 -4.79 -11.74
N ALA A 40 -12.48 -5.68 -10.77
CA ALA A 40 -13.41 -6.78 -10.51
C ALA A 40 -14.80 -6.26 -10.12
N LEU A 41 -14.88 -5.25 -9.24
CA LEU A 41 -16.13 -4.57 -8.86
C LEU A 41 -16.86 -4.03 -10.10
N PHE A 42 -16.18 -3.25 -10.94
CA PHE A 42 -16.80 -2.71 -12.16
C PHE A 42 -17.20 -3.79 -13.16
N SER A 43 -16.45 -4.90 -13.23
CA SER A 43 -16.83 -6.03 -14.07
C SER A 43 -18.09 -6.73 -13.56
N VAL A 44 -18.24 -6.88 -12.24
CA VAL A 44 -19.47 -7.40 -11.63
C VAL A 44 -20.61 -6.43 -11.91
N MET A 45 -20.43 -5.14 -11.63
CA MET A 45 -21.47 -4.13 -11.91
C MET A 45 -21.89 -4.13 -13.38
N SER A 46 -20.95 -4.22 -14.33
CA SER A 46 -21.27 -4.25 -15.77
C SER A 46 -22.03 -5.50 -16.18
N LYS A 47 -21.80 -6.61 -15.49
CA LYS A 47 -22.49 -7.87 -15.74
C LYS A 47 -23.91 -7.86 -15.18
N GLU A 48 -24.09 -7.29 -13.98
CA GLU A 48 -25.36 -7.33 -13.26
C GLU A 48 -26.25 -6.10 -13.51
N ALA A 49 -25.70 -5.00 -14.03
CA ALA A 49 -26.47 -3.81 -14.35
C ALA A 49 -27.42 -4.06 -15.54
N PRO A 50 -28.69 -3.61 -15.43
CA PRO A 50 -29.64 -3.68 -16.52
C PRO A 50 -29.16 -2.84 -17.71
N GLN A 51 -29.32 -3.37 -18.93
CA GLN A 51 -28.92 -2.67 -20.16
C GLN A 51 -29.84 -1.48 -20.48
N GLU A 52 -31.09 -1.53 -20.04
CA GLU A 52 -32.08 -0.46 -20.17
C GLU A 52 -32.66 -0.17 -18.78
N SER A 53 -32.71 1.11 -18.41
CA SER A 53 -33.34 1.52 -17.15
C SER A 53 -34.84 1.46 -17.32
N THR A 54 -35.47 0.54 -16.59
CA THR A 54 -36.94 0.44 -16.51
C THR A 54 -37.38 0.70 -15.07
N PRO A 55 -38.63 1.13 -14.84
CA PRO A 55 -39.13 1.39 -13.49
C PRO A 55 -39.07 0.19 -12.54
N ASP A 56 -38.93 -1.03 -13.07
CA ASP A 56 -38.90 -2.29 -12.34
C ASP A 56 -37.63 -3.11 -12.65
N ASP A 57 -36.53 -2.45 -13.01
CA ASP A 57 -35.27 -3.14 -13.33
C ASP A 57 -34.54 -3.70 -12.10
N GLY A 58 -35.21 -3.70 -10.94
CA GLY A 58 -34.68 -4.22 -9.69
C GLY A 58 -33.58 -3.37 -9.06
N TYR A 59 -33.32 -2.16 -9.56
CA TYR A 59 -32.42 -1.18 -8.96
C TYR A 59 -33.17 0.15 -8.80
N GLY A 60 -34.02 0.23 -7.76
CA GLY A 60 -34.77 1.45 -7.49
C GLY A 60 -33.86 2.67 -7.23
N ASP A 61 -34.43 3.87 -7.28
CA ASP A 61 -33.69 5.13 -7.09
C ASP A 61 -32.88 5.15 -5.78
N GLN A 62 -33.40 4.51 -4.73
CA GLN A 62 -32.71 4.39 -3.44
C GLN A 62 -31.46 3.52 -3.52
N VAL A 63 -31.52 2.39 -4.23
CA VAL A 63 -30.36 1.51 -4.45
C VAL A 63 -29.32 2.22 -5.30
N ARG A 64 -29.72 2.95 -6.34
CA ARG A 64 -28.77 3.73 -7.17
C ARG A 64 -28.09 4.85 -6.38
N ALA A 65 -28.84 5.55 -5.53
CA ALA A 65 -28.27 6.57 -4.66
C ALA A 65 -27.28 5.97 -3.65
N ALA A 66 -27.63 4.85 -3.01
CA ALA A 66 -26.73 4.13 -2.11
C ALA A 66 -25.45 3.65 -2.83
N PHE A 67 -25.57 3.22 -4.09
CA PHE A 67 -24.43 2.89 -4.94
C PHE A 67 -23.50 4.07 -5.16
N ALA A 68 -24.05 5.24 -5.52
CA ALA A 68 -23.27 6.44 -5.74
C ALA A 68 -22.50 6.85 -4.47
N VAL A 69 -23.15 6.76 -3.30
CA VAL A 69 -22.52 7.00 -2.00
C VAL A 69 -21.40 6.00 -1.74
N ALA A 70 -21.65 4.69 -1.90
CA ALA A 70 -20.62 3.67 -1.69
C ALA A 70 -19.38 3.85 -2.58
N LEU A 71 -19.58 4.22 -3.85
CA LEU A 71 -18.48 4.53 -4.77
C LEU A 71 -17.74 5.82 -4.39
N HIS A 72 -18.44 6.82 -3.87
CA HIS A 72 -17.84 8.05 -3.37
C HIS A 72 -16.96 7.79 -2.15
N GLU A 73 -17.49 7.09 -1.13
CA GLU A 73 -16.72 6.72 0.06
C GLU A 73 -15.51 5.86 -0.30
N LEU A 74 -15.66 4.96 -1.28
CA LEU A 74 -14.53 4.16 -1.76
C LEU A 74 -13.44 5.04 -2.40
N ALA A 75 -13.81 6.03 -3.20
CA ALA A 75 -12.86 6.97 -3.77
C ALA A 75 -12.13 7.78 -2.69
N GLU A 76 -12.85 8.20 -1.63
CA GLU A 76 -12.22 8.87 -0.48
C GLU A 76 -11.24 7.97 0.26
N ALA A 77 -11.60 6.70 0.51
CA ALA A 77 -10.71 5.75 1.15
C ALA A 77 -9.43 5.49 0.32
N ILE A 78 -9.54 5.42 -1.02
CA ILE A 78 -8.38 5.30 -1.91
C ILE A 78 -7.50 6.56 -1.86
N ARG A 79 -8.09 7.76 -1.83
CA ARG A 79 -7.35 9.03 -1.67
C ARG A 79 -6.63 9.11 -0.33
N ALA A 80 -7.31 8.75 0.75
CA ALA A 80 -6.75 8.69 2.09
C ALA A 80 -5.58 7.70 2.17
N PHE A 81 -5.70 6.56 1.47
CA PHE A 81 -4.62 5.58 1.38
C PHE A 81 -3.39 6.13 0.65
N GLY A 82 -3.59 6.80 -0.49
CA GLY A 82 -2.50 7.47 -1.20
C GLY A 82 -1.79 8.49 -0.30
N SER A 83 -2.57 9.29 0.43
CA SER A 83 -2.06 10.27 1.40
C SER A 83 -1.25 9.59 2.52
N LEU A 84 -1.69 8.43 3.00
CA LEU A 84 -0.93 7.66 4.00
C LEU A 84 0.40 7.17 3.45
N VAL A 85 0.42 6.64 2.22
CA VAL A 85 1.67 6.19 1.57
C VAL A 85 2.66 7.36 1.42
N GLU A 86 2.18 8.56 1.09
CA GLU A 86 3.00 9.77 1.05
C GLU A 86 3.48 10.21 2.45
N ALA A 87 2.61 10.15 3.46
CA ALA A 87 2.92 10.52 4.83
C ALA A 87 3.92 9.56 5.51
N GLU A 88 3.88 8.26 5.19
CA GLU A 88 4.86 7.25 5.61
C GLU A 88 6.28 7.66 5.18
N PHE A 89 6.42 8.19 3.96
CA PHE A 89 7.71 8.69 3.45
C PHE A 89 8.22 9.91 4.23
N LEU A 90 7.31 10.78 4.67
CA LEU A 90 7.64 11.97 5.43
C LEU A 90 7.71 11.74 6.95
N GLN A 91 7.48 10.51 7.44
CA GLN A 91 7.42 10.15 8.86
C GLN A 91 6.35 10.94 9.64
N ARG A 92 5.17 11.14 9.02
CA ARG A 92 4.05 11.95 9.56
C ARG A 92 2.72 11.18 9.50
N GLU A 93 2.71 9.95 9.97
CA GLU A 93 1.62 8.99 9.72
C GLU A 93 0.37 9.18 10.60
N GLY A 94 0.51 9.77 11.79
CA GLY A 94 -0.50 9.70 12.86
C GLY A 94 -1.91 10.15 12.46
N GLU A 95 -2.08 11.41 12.06
CA GLU A 95 -3.38 11.96 11.68
C GLU A 95 -3.92 11.36 10.37
N VAL A 96 -3.03 11.03 9.43
CA VAL A 96 -3.39 10.49 8.11
C VAL A 96 -3.88 9.04 8.22
N ALA A 97 -3.28 8.24 9.11
CA ALA A 97 -3.71 6.88 9.38
C ALA A 97 -5.12 6.85 10.01
N HIS A 98 -5.43 7.80 10.89
CA HIS A 98 -6.76 7.93 11.47
C HIS A 98 -7.81 8.28 10.41
N HIS A 99 -7.51 9.26 9.54
CA HIS A 99 -8.38 9.63 8.43
C HIS A 99 -8.67 8.46 7.47
N LEU A 100 -7.67 7.62 7.19
CA LEU A 100 -7.88 6.40 6.39
C LEU A 100 -8.80 5.41 7.11
N ALA A 101 -8.61 5.18 8.40
CA ALA A 101 -9.47 4.29 9.17
C ALA A 101 -10.94 4.75 9.14
N GLU A 102 -11.20 6.04 9.37
CA GLU A 102 -12.54 6.61 9.25
C GLU A 102 -13.13 6.44 7.84
N SER A 103 -12.31 6.65 6.81
CA SER A 103 -12.76 6.50 5.41
C SER A 103 -13.13 5.04 5.10
N VAL A 104 -12.37 4.07 5.60
CA VAL A 104 -12.68 2.64 5.44
C VAL A 104 -13.96 2.27 6.18
N ASP A 105 -14.20 2.83 7.36
CA ASP A 105 -15.43 2.58 8.12
C ASP A 105 -16.66 3.15 7.41
N ARG A 106 -16.57 4.34 6.80
CA ARG A 106 -17.66 4.88 5.95
C ARG A 106 -17.96 3.99 4.75
N VAL A 107 -16.95 3.38 4.14
CA VAL A 107 -17.16 2.38 3.06
C VAL A 107 -17.94 1.17 3.59
N ARG A 108 -17.60 0.68 4.79
CA ARG A 108 -18.30 -0.45 5.41
C ARG A 108 -19.74 -0.12 5.77
N GLU A 109 -19.99 1.09 6.28
CA GLU A 109 -21.34 1.59 6.54
C GLU A 109 -22.17 1.70 5.26
N ALA A 110 -21.63 2.32 4.21
CA ALA A 110 -22.30 2.43 2.92
C ALA A 110 -22.59 1.04 2.31
N GLN A 111 -21.66 0.09 2.46
CA GLN A 111 -21.84 -1.30 2.03
C GLN A 111 -22.95 -2.01 2.82
N ALA A 112 -23.06 -1.77 4.13
CA ALA A 112 -24.12 -2.33 4.96
C ALA A 112 -25.49 -1.79 4.57
N VAL A 113 -25.61 -0.47 4.38
CA VAL A 113 -26.84 0.17 3.89
C VAL A 113 -27.24 -0.37 2.53
N LEU A 114 -26.29 -0.47 1.59
CA LEU A 114 -26.54 -1.03 0.27
C LEU A 114 -27.00 -2.49 0.36
N ALA A 115 -26.36 -3.31 1.19
CA ALA A 115 -26.76 -4.70 1.40
C ALA A 115 -28.18 -4.80 1.98
N GLU A 116 -28.54 -3.95 2.94
CA GLU A 116 -29.88 -3.88 3.52
C GLU A 116 -30.94 -3.52 2.47
N LEU A 117 -30.71 -2.46 1.69
CA LEU A 117 -31.62 -2.05 0.61
C LEU A 117 -31.81 -3.17 -0.42
N MET A 118 -30.72 -3.81 -0.82
CA MET A 118 -30.75 -4.93 -1.78
C MET A 118 -31.46 -6.17 -1.20
N PHE A 119 -31.45 -6.37 0.12
CA PHE A 119 -32.14 -7.48 0.80
C PHE A 119 -33.66 -7.25 0.91
N VAL A 120 -34.08 -6.01 1.18
CA VAL A 120 -35.51 -5.64 1.28
C VAL A 120 -36.22 -5.80 -0.06
N GLU A 121 -35.58 -5.39 -1.17
CA GLU A 121 -36.14 -5.51 -2.51
C GLU A 121 -36.04 -6.94 -3.08
N ALA A 122 -35.17 -7.81 -2.55
CA ALA A 122 -34.98 -9.17 -3.08
C ALA A 122 -36.04 -10.18 -2.61
N ARG A 123 -36.82 -9.83 -1.58
CA ARG A 123 -37.95 -10.65 -1.13
C ARG A 123 -39.08 -10.76 -2.16
N ALA A 124 -39.09 -9.88 -3.17
CA ALA A 124 -40.05 -9.89 -4.27
C ALA A 124 -39.63 -10.83 -5.41
N GLU A 125 -38.33 -11.05 -5.67
CA GLU A 125 -37.83 -11.86 -6.80
C GLU A 125 -36.52 -12.62 -6.49
N THR A 126 -36.64 -13.94 -6.26
CA THR A 126 -35.54 -14.83 -5.83
C THR A 126 -34.40 -14.98 -6.85
N SER A 127 -34.65 -14.82 -8.16
CA SER A 127 -33.61 -14.90 -9.20
C SER A 127 -32.62 -13.72 -9.17
N LEU A 128 -33.05 -12.56 -8.68
CA LEU A 128 -32.18 -11.38 -8.49
C LEU A 128 -31.31 -11.49 -7.23
N TRP A 129 -31.61 -12.42 -6.32
CA TRP A 129 -30.95 -12.54 -5.01
C TRP A 129 -29.48 -12.98 -5.09
N LEU A 130 -29.14 -13.96 -5.92
CA LEU A 130 -27.74 -14.40 -6.14
C LEU A 130 -26.90 -13.34 -6.88
N LEU A 131 -27.57 -12.54 -7.72
CA LEU A 131 -26.97 -11.44 -8.46
C LEU A 131 -26.61 -10.27 -7.53
N ARG A 132 -27.52 -9.97 -6.60
CA ARG A 132 -27.46 -8.83 -5.68
C ARG A 132 -26.41 -8.95 -4.58
N GLY A 133 -26.02 -10.16 -4.17
CA GLY A 133 -24.97 -10.37 -3.17
C GLY A 133 -23.54 -10.15 -3.69
N SER A 134 -23.33 -10.21 -5.00
CA SER A 134 -22.00 -10.14 -5.61
C SER A 134 -21.36 -8.75 -5.52
N ILE A 135 -22.18 -7.70 -5.63
CA ILE A 135 -21.68 -6.31 -5.63
C ILE A 135 -21.27 -5.84 -4.22
N PRO A 136 -22.08 -6.02 -3.15
CA PRO A 136 -21.64 -5.73 -1.78
C PRO A 136 -20.40 -6.55 -1.38
N SER A 137 -20.28 -7.79 -1.85
CA SER A 137 -19.10 -8.62 -1.62
C SER A 137 -17.86 -8.09 -2.34
N ALA A 138 -18.01 -7.61 -3.58
CA ALA A 138 -16.93 -6.96 -4.32
C ALA A 138 -16.49 -5.65 -3.63
N LEU A 139 -17.43 -4.83 -3.13
CA LEU A 139 -17.12 -3.65 -2.33
C LEU A 139 -16.34 -3.99 -1.05
N ALA A 140 -16.79 -5.01 -0.30
CA ALA A 140 -16.10 -5.49 0.89
C ALA A 140 -14.67 -5.96 0.58
N THR A 141 -14.47 -6.58 -0.59
CA THR A 141 -13.14 -7.01 -1.05
C THR A 141 -12.22 -5.82 -1.28
N VAL A 142 -12.70 -4.72 -1.86
CA VAL A 142 -11.89 -3.50 -2.04
C VAL A 142 -11.57 -2.87 -0.68
N ALA A 143 -12.56 -2.74 0.21
CA ALA A 143 -12.36 -2.20 1.55
C ALA A 143 -11.32 -3.00 2.35
N ALA A 144 -11.33 -4.33 2.23
CA ALA A 144 -10.34 -5.20 2.87
C ALA A 144 -8.90 -4.99 2.35
N GLN A 145 -8.71 -4.52 1.11
CA GLN A 145 -7.36 -4.16 0.62
C GLN A 145 -6.84 -2.84 1.20
N LEU A 146 -7.75 -1.97 1.65
CA LEU A 146 -7.43 -0.64 2.20
C LEU A 146 -7.21 -0.66 3.73
N ASP A 147 -7.47 -1.78 4.38
CA ASP A 147 -7.39 -1.90 5.84
C ASP A 147 -5.95 -1.72 6.36
N VAL A 148 -5.78 -0.72 7.22
CA VAL A 148 -4.52 -0.34 7.86
C VAL A 148 -3.99 -1.44 8.77
N GLU A 149 -4.86 -2.16 9.46
CA GLU A 149 -4.44 -3.24 10.35
C GLU A 149 -3.92 -4.42 9.55
N GLU A 150 -4.59 -4.77 8.45
CA GLU A 150 -4.15 -5.79 7.52
C GLU A 150 -2.79 -5.42 6.89
N ARG A 151 -2.60 -4.15 6.50
CA ARG A 151 -1.31 -3.63 6.04
C ARG A 151 -0.24 -3.71 7.12
N SER A 152 -0.56 -3.31 8.34
CA SER A 152 0.38 -3.37 9.47
C SER A 152 0.79 -4.82 9.77
N ARG A 153 -0.14 -5.77 9.63
CA ARG A 153 0.11 -7.21 9.78
C ARG A 153 1.01 -7.74 8.67
N ARG A 154 0.67 -7.51 7.40
CA ARG A 154 1.51 -7.91 6.24
C ARG A 154 2.91 -7.32 6.33
N ARG A 155 3.03 -6.07 6.80
CA ARG A 155 4.33 -5.42 7.05
C ARG A 155 5.08 -6.10 8.20
N ARG A 156 4.43 -6.43 9.31
CA ARG A 156 5.04 -7.18 10.43
C ARG A 156 5.54 -8.54 9.97
N GLU A 157 4.73 -9.28 9.20
CA GLU A 157 5.09 -10.58 8.62
C GLU A 157 6.28 -10.46 7.65
N TRP A 158 6.26 -9.46 6.76
CA TRP A 158 7.38 -9.16 5.88
C TRP A 158 8.65 -8.80 6.66
N ASN A 159 8.56 -7.91 7.65
CA ASN A 159 9.69 -7.53 8.50
C ASN A 159 10.24 -8.71 9.31
N GLN A 160 9.37 -9.61 9.77
CA GLN A 160 9.76 -10.84 10.47
C GLN A 160 10.47 -11.82 9.53
N SER A 161 9.94 -12.04 8.32
CA SER A 161 10.57 -12.91 7.31
C SER A 161 11.91 -12.34 6.80
N THR A 162 12.03 -11.01 6.72
CA THR A 162 13.27 -10.32 6.31
C THR A 162 14.30 -10.26 7.43
N ARG A 163 13.86 -10.34 8.71
CA ARG A 163 14.73 -10.48 9.89
C ARG A 163 15.48 -11.81 9.96
N ILE A 164 15.06 -12.82 9.18
CA ILE A 164 15.75 -14.10 9.06
C ILE A 164 17.06 -13.96 8.24
N LEU A 165 17.24 -12.85 7.52
CA LEU A 165 18.54 -12.50 6.96
C LEU A 165 19.42 -11.88 8.07
N PRO A 166 20.64 -12.40 8.29
CA PRO A 166 21.49 -11.90 9.36
C PRO A 166 21.73 -10.41 9.18
N ARG A 167 21.52 -9.63 10.25
CA ARG A 167 21.83 -8.20 10.26
C ARG A 167 23.32 -8.04 9.92
N PRO A 168 23.74 -6.99 9.19
CA PRO A 168 25.16 -6.77 8.88
C PRO A 168 26.07 -6.76 10.12
N GLN A 169 25.52 -6.39 11.28
CA GLN A 169 26.21 -6.36 12.58
C GLN A 169 26.42 -7.76 13.19
N GLU A 170 25.64 -8.75 12.77
CA GLU A 170 25.68 -10.13 13.24
C GLU A 170 26.51 -11.03 12.30
N VAL A 171 27.00 -10.49 11.18
CA VAL A 171 27.96 -11.19 10.31
C VAL A 171 29.37 -10.97 10.89
N PRO A 172 30.04 -12.01 11.44
CA PRO A 172 31.32 -11.86 12.14
C PRO A 172 32.38 -11.15 11.29
N LEU A 173 32.39 -11.44 9.99
CA LEU A 173 33.29 -10.85 9.00
C LEU A 173 33.13 -9.34 8.83
N LEU A 174 31.89 -8.82 8.87
CA LEU A 174 31.64 -7.38 8.76
C LEU A 174 31.98 -6.64 10.06
N ARG A 175 31.78 -7.29 11.21
CA ARG A 175 32.20 -6.78 12.52
C ARG A 175 33.71 -6.64 12.59
N GLU A 176 34.45 -7.63 12.10
CA GLU A 176 35.92 -7.59 12.03
C GLU A 176 36.42 -6.54 11.03
N MET A 177 35.77 -6.38 9.87
CA MET A 177 36.12 -5.34 8.90
C MET A 177 35.90 -3.91 9.44
N LEU A 178 34.82 -3.68 10.19
CA LEU A 178 34.50 -2.38 10.80
C LEU A 178 35.33 -2.10 12.06
N ALA A 179 35.73 -3.14 12.79
CA ALA A 179 36.63 -3.04 13.93
C ALA A 179 38.12 -2.98 13.54
N ASN A 180 38.44 -3.08 12.25
CA ASN A 180 39.83 -3.11 11.78
C ASN A 180 40.46 -1.69 11.80
N PRO A 181 41.47 -1.44 12.65
CA PRO A 181 42.15 -0.14 12.73
C PRO A 181 42.89 0.26 11.44
N ALA A 182 43.07 -0.66 10.48
CA ALA A 182 43.60 -0.36 9.16
C ALA A 182 42.65 0.53 8.33
N VAL A 183 41.34 0.40 8.52
CA VAL A 183 40.33 1.22 7.82
C VAL A 183 40.38 2.67 8.31
N ASP A 184 40.61 2.89 9.60
CA ASP A 184 40.79 4.23 10.18
C ASP A 184 42.11 4.87 9.72
N ARG A 185 43.19 4.09 9.57
CA ARG A 185 44.46 4.58 9.00
C ARG A 185 44.32 4.98 7.52
N LEU A 186 43.55 4.24 6.73
CA LEU A 186 43.24 4.59 5.33
C LEU A 186 42.39 5.87 5.24
N ARG A 187 41.42 6.06 6.14
CA ARG A 187 40.63 7.30 6.24
C ARG A 187 41.47 8.51 6.68
N ALA A 188 42.38 8.31 7.62
CA ALA A 188 43.32 9.34 8.06
C ALA A 188 44.30 9.74 6.94
N ARG A 189 44.83 8.78 6.17
CA ARG A 189 45.67 9.07 4.99
C ARG A 189 44.93 9.84 3.90
N ARG A 190 43.67 9.50 3.61
CA ARG A 190 42.86 10.19 2.61
C ARG A 190 42.48 11.63 3.01
N ARG A 191 42.42 11.92 4.31
CA ARG A 191 42.21 13.29 4.83
C ARG A 191 43.52 14.10 4.90
N ALA A 192 44.65 13.41 4.95
CA ALA A 192 45.98 14.01 4.99
C ALA A 192 46.62 14.18 3.60
N GLU A 193 45.89 13.89 2.52
CA GLU A 193 46.33 14.14 1.16
C GLU A 193 45.88 15.56 0.77
N PRO A 194 46.76 16.58 0.84
CA PRO A 194 46.42 17.91 0.36
C PRO A 194 46.14 17.81 -1.14
N ARG A 195 45.05 18.46 -1.57
CA ARG A 195 44.85 18.81 -2.98
C ARG A 195 46.14 19.47 -3.45
N SER A 196 46.86 18.82 -4.34
CA SER A 196 47.95 19.44 -5.08
C SER A 196 47.34 20.52 -5.96
N ASP A 197 47.39 21.75 -5.45
CA ASP A 197 47.08 22.94 -6.22
C ASP A 197 47.93 22.93 -7.49
N HIS A 198 47.23 22.97 -8.61
CA HIS A 198 47.79 23.36 -9.89
C HIS A 198 48.19 24.84 -9.81
N GLU A 199 49.35 25.12 -9.24
CA GLU A 199 50.11 26.33 -9.56
C GLU A 199 51.19 25.95 -10.56
N ARG A 200 50.80 25.95 -11.85
CA ARG A 200 51.73 26.18 -12.95
C ARG A 200 51.83 27.70 -13.14
N THR A 201 52.79 28.31 -12.45
CA THR A 201 53.64 29.37 -12.99
C THR A 201 54.92 28.64 -13.46
N GLU A 202 55.55 28.88 -14.60
CA GLU A 202 55.89 30.11 -15.31
C GLU A 202 56.14 29.76 -16.79
N ASN A 203 55.70 30.60 -17.73
CA ASN A 203 56.57 31.46 -18.57
C ASN A 203 55.71 32.29 -19.54
#